data_AF-A0A535HUS2-F1
#
_entry.id   AF-A0A535HUS2-F1
#
_cell.length_a   1.000
_cell.length_b   1.000
_cell.length_c   1.000
_cell.angle_alpha   90.00
_cell.angle_beta   90.00
_cell.angle_gamma   90.00
#
_symmetry.space_group_name_H-M   'P 1'
#
loop_
_entity.id
_entity.type
_entity.pdbx_description
1 polymer ?
#
loop_
_entity_poly.entity_id
_entity_poly.type
_entity_poly.pdbx_seq_one_letter_code
_entity_poly.pdbx_strand_id
1 'polypeptide(L)'
;MRIRVAVLALLIFVAAFGAHEVMHLMVIYAVGGQGSIIVRPWRLGLVDFQIPSLHAQPIEPLALAQQGLVNFLGPALAAIPLVALWAGVRETVPRLALWANVLILFFYALIETADLFLERMDHDISLLTTPEFNYGVPLLIILVTALIARSASSRSA
;
A
#
# COMPACT_ATOMS: atom_id res chain seq x y z
N MET A 1 -16.17 -19.07 0.92
CA MET A 1 -15.07 -18.44 1.69
C MET A 1 -14.16 -17.58 0.83
N ARG A 2 -13.56 -18.10 -0.26
CA ARG A 2 -12.62 -17.36 -1.13
C ARG A 2 -13.11 -15.99 -1.60
N ILE A 3 -14.28 -15.96 -2.25
CA ILE A 3 -14.85 -14.73 -2.82
C ILE A 3 -15.08 -13.70 -1.72
N ARG A 4 -15.57 -14.13 -0.55
CA ARG A 4 -15.79 -13.22 0.60
C ARG A 4 -14.47 -12.60 1.09
N VAL A 5 -13.39 -13.39 1.18
CA VAL A 5 -12.05 -12.88 1.54
C VAL A 5 -11.57 -11.90 0.49
N ALA A 6 -11.63 -12.25 -0.80
CA ALA A 6 -11.17 -11.40 -1.88
C ALA A 6 -11.93 -10.06 -1.94
N VAL A 7 -13.27 -10.12 -1.89
CA VAL A 7 -14.13 -8.92 -1.90
C VAL A 7 -13.86 -8.05 -0.68
N LEU A 8 -13.83 -8.63 0.53
CA LEU A 8 -13.57 -7.86 1.74
C LEU A 8 -12.16 -7.26 1.75
N ALA A 9 -11.15 -8.01 1.31
CA ALA A 9 -9.78 -7.52 1.21
C ALA A 9 -9.67 -6.37 0.20
N LEU A 10 -10.39 -6.44 -0.93
CA LEU A 10 -10.43 -5.37 -1.91
C LEU A 10 -11.10 -4.10 -1.36
N LEU A 11 -12.19 -4.24 -0.61
CA LEU A 11 -12.86 -3.10 0.03
C LEU A 11 -11.97 -2.44 1.09
N ILE A 12 -11.30 -3.25 1.92
CA ILE A 12 -10.34 -2.76 2.91
C ILE A 12 -9.15 -2.10 2.20
N PHE A 13 -8.69 -2.63 1.07
CA PHE A 13 -7.59 -2.06 0.29
C PHE A 13 -7.87 -0.63 -0.15
N VAL A 14 -9.08 -0.33 -0.64
CA VAL A 14 -9.44 1.04 -1.02
C VAL A 14 -9.32 2.00 0.16
N ALA A 15 -9.81 1.59 1.34
CA ALA A 15 -9.72 2.40 2.55
C ALA A 15 -8.27 2.52 3.06
N ALA A 16 -7.50 1.42 3.02
CA ALA A 16 -6.11 1.37 3.44
C ALA A 16 -5.22 2.25 2.56
N PHE A 17 -5.46 2.26 1.24
CA PHE A 17 -4.75 3.11 0.28
C PHE A 17 -5.01 4.60 0.55
N GLY A 18 -6.27 4.98 0.81
CA GLY A 18 -6.58 6.35 1.21
C GLY A 18 -5.93 6.74 2.55
N ALA A 19 -5.95 5.84 3.54
CA ALA A 19 -5.33 6.08 4.84
C ALA A 19 -3.80 6.20 4.73
N HIS A 20 -3.17 5.41 3.86
CA HIS A 20 -1.74 5.48 3.52
C HIS A 20 -1.35 6.88 3.03
N GLU A 21 -2.07 7.43 2.06
CA GLU A 21 -1.79 8.79 1.57
C GLU A 21 -2.01 9.87 2.64
N VAL A 22 -3.05 9.73 3.47
CA VAL A 22 -3.27 10.64 4.61
C VAL A 22 -2.13 10.56 5.61
N MET A 23 -1.61 9.35 5.88
CA MET A 23 -0.47 9.18 6.79
C MET A 23 0.82 9.77 6.23
N HIS A 24 1.07 9.70 4.92
CA HIS A 24 2.18 10.46 4.33
C HIS A 24 2.06 11.94 4.62
N LEU A 25 0.88 12.53 4.40
CA LEU A 25 0.64 13.94 4.67
C LEU A 25 0.90 14.27 6.16
N MET A 26 0.46 13.43 7.08
CA MET A 26 0.73 13.60 8.52
C MET A 26 2.22 13.54 8.83
N VAL A 27 2.97 12.64 8.20
CA VAL A 27 4.43 12.53 8.40
C VAL A 27 5.13 13.75 7.80
N ILE A 28 4.70 14.26 6.64
CA ILE A 28 5.23 15.51 6.05
C ILE A 28 5.12 16.66 7.05
N TYR A 29 3.95 16.84 7.66
CA TYR A 29 3.77 17.87 8.69
C TYR A 29 4.62 17.59 9.94
N ALA A 30 4.73 16.33 10.37
CA ALA A 30 5.49 15.95 11.55
C ALA A 30 7.01 16.19 11.39
N VAL A 31 7.55 16.09 10.18
CA VAL A 31 8.96 16.39 9.88
C VAL A 31 9.21 17.87 9.58
N GLY A 32 8.20 18.74 9.78
CA GLY A 32 8.29 20.19 9.62
C GLY A 32 8.03 20.70 8.19
N GLY A 33 7.60 19.83 7.28
CA GLY A 33 7.22 20.21 5.92
C GLY A 33 5.79 20.74 5.83
N GLN A 34 5.42 21.21 4.63
CA GLN A 34 4.05 21.49 4.25
C GLN A 34 3.70 20.67 3.02
N GLY A 35 2.45 20.26 2.89
CA GLY A 35 2.02 19.40 1.80
C GLY A 35 0.52 19.39 1.59
N SER A 36 0.10 18.73 0.53
CA SER A 36 -1.31 18.50 0.23
C SER A 36 -1.50 17.15 -0.43
N ILE A 37 -2.71 16.60 -0.31
CA ILE A 37 -3.12 15.47 -1.14
C ILE A 37 -3.58 16.04 -2.48
N ILE A 38 -2.99 15.55 -3.55
CA ILE A 38 -3.32 15.92 -4.91
C ILE A 38 -3.76 14.70 -5.71
N VAL A 39 -4.41 14.95 -6.83
CA VAL A 39 -4.63 13.95 -7.87
C VAL A 39 -3.69 14.27 -9.02
N ARG A 40 -2.81 13.32 -9.37
CA ARG A 40 -1.86 13.46 -10.47
C ARG A 40 -2.05 12.36 -11.51
N PRO A 41 -1.73 12.61 -12.79
CA PRO A 41 -1.69 11.55 -13.78
C PRO A 41 -0.58 10.56 -13.45
N TRP A 42 -0.89 9.26 -13.55
CA TRP A 42 0.05 8.16 -13.38
C TRP A 42 0.07 7.34 -14.66
N ARG A 43 1.21 7.39 -15.36
CA ARG A 43 1.38 6.73 -16.65
C ARG A 43 1.59 5.23 -16.46
N LEU A 44 0.88 4.44 -17.26
CA LEU A 44 1.07 3.00 -17.34
C LEU A 44 2.40 2.68 -18.04
N GLY A 45 3.07 1.63 -17.59
CA GLY A 45 4.33 1.17 -18.17
C GLY A 45 4.14 0.34 -19.44
N LEU A 46 3.00 -0.34 -19.59
CA LEU A 46 2.75 -1.30 -20.68
C LEU A 46 1.98 -0.72 -21.87
N VAL A 47 1.21 0.35 -21.65
CA VAL A 47 0.36 0.98 -22.65
C VAL A 47 0.43 2.50 -22.54
N ASP A 48 0.25 3.20 -23.66
CA ASP A 48 0.27 4.67 -23.68
C ASP A 48 -1.03 5.28 -23.15
N PHE A 49 -1.25 5.13 -21.85
CA PHE A 49 -2.44 5.60 -21.16
C PHE A 49 -2.09 6.04 -19.73
N GLN A 50 -2.91 6.91 -19.15
CA GLN A 50 -2.74 7.46 -17.82
C GLN A 50 -3.98 7.26 -16.97
N ILE A 51 -3.78 6.95 -15.70
CA ILE A 51 -4.85 6.85 -14.70
C ILE A 51 -4.63 7.90 -13.60
N PRO A 52 -5.70 8.40 -12.96
CA PRO A 52 -5.54 9.29 -11.81
C PRO A 52 -4.95 8.53 -10.63
N SER A 53 -3.99 9.14 -9.94
CA SER A 53 -3.42 8.66 -8.69
C SER A 53 -3.56 9.71 -7.60
N LEU A 54 -3.96 9.27 -6.41
CA LEU A 54 -3.95 10.10 -5.21
C LEU A 54 -2.53 10.10 -4.66
N HIS A 55 -2.00 11.26 -4.31
CA HIS A 55 -0.65 11.35 -3.76
C HIS A 55 -0.51 12.50 -2.77
N ALA A 56 0.07 12.24 -1.61
CA ALA A 56 0.52 13.26 -0.68
C ALA A 56 1.85 13.86 -1.14
N GLN A 57 1.81 15.11 -1.60
CA GLN A 57 2.98 15.80 -2.13
C GLN A 57 3.41 16.94 -1.21
N PRO A 58 4.71 17.03 -0.84
CA PRO A 58 5.24 18.19 -0.15
C PRO A 58 5.32 19.39 -1.10
N ILE A 59 5.06 20.60 -0.58
CA ILE A 59 5.10 21.86 -1.35
C ILE A 59 6.55 22.17 -1.77
N GLU A 60 7.49 21.94 -0.86
CA GLU A 60 8.92 22.09 -1.10
C GLU A 60 9.59 20.70 -1.05
N PRO A 61 10.64 20.46 -1.85
CA PRO A 61 11.40 19.21 -1.77
C PRO A 61 11.92 18.97 -0.35
N LEU A 62 11.67 17.77 0.18
CA LEU A 62 12.19 17.36 1.48
C LEU A 62 13.64 16.88 1.36
N ALA A 63 14.41 16.99 2.44
CA ALA A 63 15.72 16.36 2.50
C ALA A 63 15.58 14.84 2.45
N LEU A 64 16.60 14.14 1.94
CA LEU A 64 16.57 12.69 1.72
C LEU A 64 16.10 11.89 2.94
N ALA A 65 16.60 12.22 4.13
CA ALA A 65 16.21 11.53 5.36
C ALA A 65 14.72 11.75 5.71
N GLN A 66 14.21 12.97 5.50
CA GLN A 66 12.79 13.29 5.71
C GLN A 66 11.92 12.56 4.70
N GLN A 67 12.31 12.56 3.42
CA GLN A 67 11.59 11.83 2.37
C GLN A 67 11.58 10.32 2.65
N GLY A 68 12.70 9.75 3.10
CA GLY A 68 12.77 8.34 3.48
C GLY A 68 11.84 8.01 4.65
N LEU A 69 11.75 8.89 5.66
CA LEU A 69 10.79 8.75 6.75
C LEU A 69 9.35 8.83 6.24
N VAL A 70 9.03 9.77 5.36
CA VAL A 70 7.69 9.92 4.77
C VAL A 70 7.31 8.64 4.00
N ASN A 71 8.16 8.18 3.09
CA ASN A 71 7.93 6.99 2.26
C ASN A 71 7.73 5.72 3.09
N PHE A 72 8.51 5.55 4.15
CA PHE A 72 8.35 4.38 5.02
C PHE A 72 7.13 4.49 5.94
N LEU A 73 6.99 5.62 6.65
CA LEU A 73 6.04 5.77 7.74
C LEU A 73 4.61 5.98 7.26
N GLY A 74 4.37 6.56 6.09
CA GLY A 74 3.00 6.70 5.54
C GLY A 74 2.24 5.35 5.53
N PRO A 75 2.70 4.37 4.75
CA PRO A 75 2.08 3.05 4.72
C PRO A 75 2.25 2.27 6.04
N ALA A 76 3.39 2.38 6.73
CA ALA A 76 3.60 1.66 8.00
C ALA A 76 2.63 2.11 9.11
N LEU A 77 2.38 3.41 9.24
CA LEU A 77 1.42 3.94 10.21
C LEU A 77 -0.02 3.59 9.83
N ALA A 78 -0.35 3.56 8.53
CA ALA A 78 -1.66 3.12 8.06
C ALA A 78 -1.95 1.64 8.39
N ALA A 79 -0.91 0.81 8.57
CA ALA A 79 -1.07 -0.60 8.92
C ALA A 79 -1.44 -0.82 10.40
N ILE A 80 -1.09 0.11 11.29
CA ILE A 80 -1.34 0.00 12.74
C ILE A 80 -2.82 -0.27 13.07
N PRO A 81 -3.80 0.53 12.59
CA PRO A 81 -5.21 0.24 12.89
C PRO A 81 -5.66 -1.10 12.33
N LEU A 82 -5.14 -1.55 11.18
CA LEU A 82 -5.47 -2.87 10.62
C LEU A 82 -4.91 -4.01 11.47
N VAL A 83 -3.69 -3.88 11.99
CA VAL A 83 -3.10 -4.85 12.92
C VAL A 83 -3.91 -4.92 14.22
N ALA A 84 -4.32 -3.77 14.75
CA ALA A 84 -5.17 -3.71 15.95
C ALA A 84 -6.52 -4.42 15.73
N LEU A 85 -7.19 -4.15 14.60
CA LEU A 85 -8.43 -4.84 14.22
C LEU A 85 -8.19 -6.34 14.03
N TRP A 86 -7.09 -6.73 13.39
CA TRP A 86 -6.74 -8.13 13.15
C TRP A 86 -6.56 -8.90 14.46
N ALA A 87 -5.98 -8.27 15.49
CA ALA A 87 -5.82 -8.86 16.81
C ALA A 87 -7.17 -9.06 17.53
N GLY A 88 -8.14 -8.18 17.29
CA GLY A 88 -9.47 -8.22 17.92
C GLY A 88 -10.47 -9.17 17.24
N VAL A 89 -10.31 -9.41 15.93
CA VAL A 89 -11.27 -10.19 15.13
C VAL A 89 -10.97 -11.69 15.19
N ARG A 90 -12.02 -12.49 15.47
CA ARG A 90 -11.90 -13.96 15.59
C ARG A 90 -12.31 -14.69 14.32
N GLU A 91 -13.18 -14.11 13.50
CA GLU A 91 -13.67 -14.73 12.29
C GLU A 91 -12.56 -14.81 11.22
N THR A 92 -12.40 -15.99 10.63
CA THR A 92 -11.31 -16.26 9.68
C THR A 92 -11.34 -15.35 8.44
N VAL A 93 -12.53 -15.02 7.92
CA VAL A 93 -12.67 -14.20 6.71
C VAL A 93 -12.13 -12.78 6.91
N PRO A 94 -12.65 -11.97 7.85
CA PRO A 94 -12.11 -10.63 8.10
C PRO A 94 -10.67 -10.67 8.59
N ARG A 95 -10.27 -11.66 9.37
CA ARG A 95 -8.86 -11.82 9.79
C ARG A 95 -7.91 -11.98 8.60
N LEU A 96 -8.24 -12.82 7.62
CA LEU A 96 -7.43 -12.98 6.41
C LEU A 96 -7.45 -11.73 5.52
N ALA A 97 -8.60 -11.06 5.41
CA ALA A 97 -8.71 -9.82 4.64
C ALA A 97 -7.88 -8.68 5.23
N LEU A 98 -7.88 -8.53 6.56
CA LEU A 98 -7.04 -7.57 7.28
C LEU A 98 -5.55 -7.92 7.10
N TRP A 99 -5.20 -9.20 7.24
CA TRP A 99 -3.82 -9.66 7.07
C TRP A 99 -3.27 -9.35 5.67
N ALA A 100 -4.06 -9.60 4.62
CA ALA A 100 -3.66 -9.25 3.26
C ALA A 100 -3.34 -7.76 3.12
N ASN A 101 -4.14 -6.88 3.73
CA ASN A 101 -3.92 -5.44 3.67
C ASN A 101 -2.74 -4.95 4.52
N VAL A 102 -2.47 -5.60 5.65
CA VAL A 102 -1.24 -5.35 6.41
C VAL A 102 -0.01 -5.70 5.56
N LEU A 103 -0.03 -6.84 4.85
CA LEU A 103 1.06 -7.22 3.95
C LEU A 103 1.22 -6.25 2.77
N ILE A 104 0.12 -5.72 2.24
CA ILE A 104 0.14 -4.73 1.15
C ILE A 104 0.77 -3.42 1.62
N LEU A 105 0.37 -2.91 2.79
CA LEU A 105 0.97 -1.70 3.36
C LEU A 105 2.43 -1.91 3.71
N PHE A 106 2.79 -3.08 4.24
CA PHE A 106 4.19 -3.43 4.46
C PHE A 106 4.98 -3.46 3.14
N PHE A 107 4.39 -4.01 2.07
CA PHE A 107 4.97 -3.93 0.73
C PHE A 107 5.23 -2.48 0.33
N TYR A 108 4.22 -1.60 0.38
CA TYR A 108 4.38 -0.18 0.01
C TYR A 108 5.47 0.52 0.83
N ALA A 109 5.52 0.30 2.14
CA ALA A 109 6.56 0.86 3.01
C ALA A 109 7.97 0.49 2.55
N LEU A 110 8.16 -0.73 2.06
CA LEU A 110 9.44 -1.19 1.54
C LEU A 110 9.73 -0.64 0.14
N ILE A 111 8.78 -0.74 -0.80
CA ILE A 111 9.03 -0.32 -2.18
C ILE A 111 9.26 1.18 -2.27
N GLU A 112 8.44 2.01 -1.63
CA GLU A 112 8.57 3.47 -1.72
C GLU A 112 9.87 3.96 -1.10
N THR A 113 10.32 3.30 -0.04
CA THR A 113 11.61 3.59 0.57
C THR A 113 12.75 3.12 -0.35
N ALA A 114 12.66 1.91 -0.89
CA ALA A 114 13.68 1.36 -1.77
C ALA A 114 13.84 2.18 -3.06
N ASP A 115 12.73 2.63 -3.64
CA ASP A 115 12.70 3.45 -4.85
C ASP A 115 13.49 4.74 -4.68
N LEU A 116 13.29 5.46 -3.57
CA LEU A 116 14.08 6.66 -3.22
C LEU A 116 15.59 6.39 -3.20
N PHE A 117 16.02 5.23 -2.70
CA PHE A 117 17.44 4.87 -2.67
C PHE A 117 17.95 4.43 -4.05
N LEU A 118 17.14 3.74 -4.84
CA LEU A 118 17.49 3.30 -6.19
C LEU A 118 17.64 4.49 -7.15
N GLU A 119 16.72 5.45 -7.10
CA GLU A 119 16.81 6.72 -7.82
C GLU A 119 18.13 7.44 -7.49
N ARG A 120 18.57 7.39 -6.22
CA ARG A 120 19.83 8.03 -5.81
C ARG A 120 21.07 7.36 -6.40
N MET A 121 20.99 6.06 -6.68
CA MET A 121 22.07 5.27 -7.27
C MET A 121 22.07 5.29 -8.81
N ASP A 122 21.27 6.18 -9.42
CA ASP A 122 21.11 6.29 -10.88
C ASP A 122 20.55 5.00 -11.52
N HIS A 123 19.87 4.21 -10.70
CA HIS A 123 19.10 3.04 -11.13
C HIS A 123 17.62 3.41 -11.12
N ASP A 124 17.17 4.07 -12.20
CA ASP A 124 15.74 4.26 -12.43
C ASP A 124 15.12 2.92 -12.84
N ILE A 125 14.64 2.17 -11.83
CA ILE A 125 13.82 0.98 -12.07
C ILE A 125 12.37 1.45 -12.18
N SER A 126 12.06 2.10 -13.31
CA SER A 126 10.72 2.61 -13.64
C SER A 126 9.61 1.57 -13.40
N LEU A 127 9.92 0.26 -13.50
CA LEU A 127 8.98 -0.82 -13.18
C LEU A 127 8.39 -0.73 -11.76
N LEU A 128 9.21 -0.41 -10.74
CA LEU A 128 8.78 -0.38 -9.34
C LEU A 128 7.74 0.71 -9.08
N THR A 129 7.75 1.78 -9.88
CA THR A 129 6.83 2.90 -9.76
C THR A 129 5.67 2.83 -10.75
N THR A 130 5.60 1.79 -11.58
CA THR A 130 4.46 1.61 -12.51
C THR A 130 3.16 1.26 -11.76
N PRO A 131 2.00 1.73 -12.25
CA PRO A 131 0.72 1.30 -11.70
C PRO A 131 0.51 -0.21 -11.80
N GLU A 132 0.99 -0.84 -12.87
CA GLU A 132 0.85 -2.28 -13.09
C GLU A 132 1.52 -3.10 -11.98
N PHE A 133 2.72 -2.71 -11.57
CA PHE A 133 3.40 -3.36 -10.46
C PHE A 133 2.73 -3.03 -9.12
N ASN A 134 2.44 -1.75 -8.89
CA ASN A 134 1.88 -1.26 -7.62
C ASN A 134 0.44 -1.69 -7.35
N TYR A 135 -0.34 -2.07 -8.38
CA TYR A 135 -1.66 -2.69 -8.19
C TYR A 135 -1.64 -4.21 -8.41
N GLY A 136 -0.75 -4.70 -9.26
CA GLY A 136 -0.59 -6.13 -9.54
C GLY A 136 -0.12 -6.92 -8.32
N VAL A 137 0.88 -6.42 -7.58
CA VAL A 137 1.36 -7.09 -6.37
C VAL A 137 0.29 -7.14 -5.27
N PRO A 138 -0.41 -6.04 -4.93
CA PRO A 138 -1.53 -6.11 -3.99
C PRO A 138 -2.64 -7.06 -4.41
N LEU A 139 -3.02 -7.05 -5.70
CA LEU A 139 -4.00 -7.98 -6.22
C LEU A 139 -3.53 -9.43 -6.04
N LEU A 140 -2.27 -9.72 -6.34
CA LEU A 140 -1.68 -11.04 -6.14
C LEU A 140 -1.73 -11.47 -4.66
N ILE A 141 -1.40 -10.58 -3.72
CA ILE A 141 -1.48 -10.82 -2.27
C ILE A 141 -2.92 -11.19 -1.87
N ILE A 142 -3.91 -10.44 -2.37
CA ILE A 142 -5.34 -10.70 -2.11
C ILE A 142 -5.74 -12.07 -2.64
N LEU A 143 -5.38 -12.37 -3.90
CA LEU A 143 -5.72 -13.63 -4.56
C LEU A 143 -5.08 -14.83 -3.86
N VAL A 144 -3.78 -14.77 -3.55
CA VAL A 144 -3.06 -15.83 -2.84
C VAL A 144 -3.68 -16.07 -1.46
N THR A 145 -3.98 -15.01 -0.72
CA THR A 145 -4.65 -15.10 0.59
C THR A 145 -6.01 -15.79 0.48
N ALA A 146 -6.81 -15.41 -0.50
CA ALA A 146 -8.11 -16.03 -0.77
C ALA A 146 -7.97 -17.51 -1.19
N LEU A 147 -6.93 -17.87 -1.94
CA LEU A 147 -6.66 -19.25 -2.34
C LEU A 147 -6.31 -20.15 -1.15
N ILE A 148 -5.41 -19.69 -0.27
CA ILE A 148 -5.01 -20.38 0.97
C ILE A 148 -6.21 -20.65 1.87
N ALA A 149 -7.13 -19.68 1.99
CA ALA A 149 -8.35 -19.82 2.80
C ALA A 149 -9.18 -21.07 2.45
N ARG A 150 -9.26 -21.45 1.16
CA ARG A 150 -9.98 -22.68 0.74
C ARG A 150 -9.24 -23.95 1.15
N SER A 151 -7.91 -23.98 1.01
CA SER A 151 -7.11 -25.15 1.37
C SER A 151 -7.21 -25.48 2.86
N ALA A 152 -7.37 -24.47 3.70
CA ALA A 152 -7.65 -24.64 5.12
C ALA A 152 -9.05 -25.24 5.36
N SER A 153 -10.09 -24.73 4.68
CA SER A 153 -11.46 -25.23 4.83
C SER A 153 -11.68 -26.65 4.29
N SER A 154 -10.89 -27.10 3.32
CA SER A 154 -11.03 -28.44 2.72
C SER A 154 -10.26 -29.54 3.46
N ARG A 155 -9.39 -29.18 4.42
CA ARG A 155 -8.65 -30.15 5.26
C ARG A 155 -9.34 -30.41 6.60
N SER A 156 -10.33 -29.59 6.95
CA SER A 156 -11.11 -29.68 8.19
C SER A 156 -12.49 -30.32 8.00
N ALA A 157 -12.78 -30.80 6.79
CA ALA A 157 -14.01 -31.50 6.40
C ALA A 157 -13.65 -32.91 5.93
#